data_AF-A0A3D4HNL1-F1
#
_entry.id   AF-A0A3D4HNL1-F1
#
_cell.length_a   1.000
_cell.length_b   1.000
_cell.length_c   1.000
_cell.angle_alpha   90.00
_cell.angle_beta   90.00
_cell.angle_gamma   90.00
#
_symmetry.space_group_name_H-M   'P 1'
#
loop_
_entity.id
_entity.type
_entity.pdbx_description
1 polymer ?
#
loop_
_entity_poly.entity_id
_entity_poly.type
_entity_poly.pdbx_seq_one_letter_code
_entity_poly.pdbx_strand_id
1 'polypeptide(L)' 'MPKYIFVTGGVVSSLGKGITAASLGVLLKRRGFKVSIIKMDPYINVDAGTMNPFQHGEVFVTDDGAETDLDLG' A
#
# COMPACT_ATOMS: atom_id res chain seq x y z
N MET A 1 -20.05 0.01 12.42
CA MET A 1 -19.08 -1.10 12.26
C MET A 1 -18.18 -0.80 11.06
N PRO A 2 -16.85 -0.96 11.18
CA PRO A 2 -15.93 -0.87 10.05
C PRO A 2 -16.29 -1.87 8.95
N LYS A 3 -15.98 -1.52 7.70
CA LYS A 3 -16.12 -2.39 6.52
C LYS A 3 -14.73 -2.63 5.95
N TYR A 4 -14.48 -3.85 5.49
CA TYR A 4 -13.20 -4.26 4.94
C TYR A 4 -13.37 -4.65 3.47
N ILE A 5 -12.47 -4.16 2.62
CA ILE A 5 -12.37 -4.53 1.21
C ILE A 5 -10.99 -5.15 1.03
N PHE A 6 -10.94 -6.42 0.63
CA PHE A 6 -9.68 -7.11 0.34
C PHE A 6 -9.38 -7.02 -1.15
N VAL A 7 -8.19 -6.51 -1.49
CA VAL A 7 -7.72 -6.42 -2.87
C VAL A 7 -6.65 -7.49 -3.08
N THR A 8 -6.94 -8.47 -3.91
CA THR A 8 -6.00 -9.56 -4.26
C THR A 8 -5.58 -9.46 -5.73
N GLY A 9 -4.46 -10.11 -6.07
CA GLY A 9 -3.94 -10.17 -7.43
C GLY A 9 -3.88 -11.60 -7.94
N GLY A 10 -4.19 -11.82 -9.21
CA GLY A 10 -4.04 -13.11 -9.89
C GLY A 10 -3.21 -12.98 -11.18
N VAL A 11 -2.81 -14.13 -11.72
CA VAL A 11 -2.07 -14.28 -12.98
C VAL A 11 -0.62 -13.78 -12.92
N VAL A 12 -0.39 -12.48 -12.78
CA VAL A 12 0.96 -11.87 -12.75
C VAL A 12 1.06 -10.72 -11.75
N SER A 13 2.28 -10.41 -11.32
CA SER A 13 2.59 -9.21 -10.54
C SER A 13 2.59 -7.94 -11.42
N SER A 14 2.80 -6.77 -10.81
CA SER A 14 2.92 -5.49 -11.52
C SER A 14 1.71 -5.00 -12.33
N LEU A 15 0.51 -5.51 -12.03
CA LEU A 15 -0.75 -5.09 -12.66
C LEU A 15 -1.33 -3.74 -12.17
N GLY A 16 -0.60 -2.98 -11.34
CA GLY A 16 -1.10 -1.72 -10.79
C GLY A 16 -2.15 -1.88 -9.68
N LYS A 17 -2.01 -2.91 -8.84
CA LYS A 17 -2.93 -3.18 -7.72
C LYS A 17 -2.97 -2.05 -6.69
N GLY A 18 -1.80 -1.52 -6.30
CA GLY A 18 -1.68 -0.37 -5.38
C GLY A 18 -2.46 0.84 -5.90
N ILE A 19 -2.20 1.24 -7.15
CA ILE A 19 -2.92 2.35 -7.82
C ILE A 19 -4.43 2.12 -7.90
N THR A 20 -4.87 0.89 -8.20
CA THR A 20 -6.30 0.56 -8.27
C THR A 20 -6.97 0.68 -6.89
N ALA A 21 -6.32 0.15 -5.85
CA ALA A 21 -6.81 0.24 -4.47
C ALA A 21 -6.85 1.69 -3.98
N ALA A 22 -5.79 2.48 -4.25
CA ALA A 22 -5.73 3.90 -3.93
C ALA A 22 -6.84 4.69 -4.63
N SER A 23 -7.08 4.42 -5.93
CA SER A 23 -8.14 5.06 -6.71
C SER A 23 -9.54 4.75 -6.17
N LEU A 24 -9.79 3.51 -5.76
CA LEU A 24 -11.03 3.12 -5.08
C LEU A 24 -11.18 3.88 -3.74
N GLY A 25 -10.09 3.99 -2.98
CA GLY A 25 -10.05 4.78 -1.74
C GLY A 25 -10.43 6.24 -1.97
N VAL A 26 -9.93 6.87 -3.03
CA VAL A 26 -10.30 8.25 -3.41
C VAL A 26 -11.78 8.36 -3.74
N LEU A 27 -12.35 7.43 -4.52
CA LEU A 27 -13.77 7.43 -4.85
C LEU A 27 -14.66 7.28 -3.62
N LEU A 28 -14.29 6.41 -2.68
CA LEU A 28 -15.00 6.22 -1.42
C LEU A 28 -14.89 7.45 -0.51
N LYS A 29 -13.70 8.08 -0.41
CA LYS A 29 -13.52 9.36 0.30
C LYS A 29 -14.40 10.45 -0.30
N ARG A 30 -14.50 10.55 -1.64
CA ARG A 30 -15.40 11.48 -2.35
C ARG A 30 -16.89 11.24 -2.07
N ARG A 31 -17.27 10.03 -1.65
CA ARG A 31 -18.63 9.69 -1.22
C ARG A 31 -18.89 9.96 0.26
N GLY A 32 -17.93 10.57 0.97
CA GLY A 32 -18.07 10.94 2.39
C GLY A 32 -17.70 9.83 3.37
N PHE A 33 -17.12 8.71 2.89
CA PHE A 33 -16.66 7.64 3.78
C PHE A 33 -15.27 7.97 4.36
N LYS A 34 -15.07 7.61 5.63
CA LYS A 34 -13.73 7.53 6.21
C LYS A 34 -13.07 6.25 5.72
N VAL A 35 -11.92 6.38 5.05
CA VAL A 35 -11.21 5.26 4.43
C VAL A 35 -9.74 5.32 4.85
N SER A 36 -9.21 4.17 5.24
CA SER A 36 -7.78 3.91 5.44
C SER A 36 -7.37 2.73 4.55
N ILE A 37 -6.07 2.62 4.26
CA ILE A 37 -5.47 1.54 3.47
C ILE A 37 -4.43 0.80 4.32
N ILE A 38 -4.26 -0.49 4.06
CA ILE A 38 -3.21 -1.31 4.65
C ILE A 38 -2.57 -2.08 3.50
N LYS A 39 -1.25 -1.97 3.36
CA LYS A 39 -0.45 -2.80 2.46
C LYS A 39 0.05 -4.02 3.23
N MET A 40 -0.12 -5.21 2.65
CA MET A 40 0.38 -6.46 3.22
C MET A 40 1.47 -7.01 2.32
N ASP A 41 2.70 -6.86 2.76
CA ASP A 41 3.88 -7.27 2.02
C ASP A 41 4.34 -8.67 2.44
N PRO A 42 4.38 -9.66 1.52
CA PRO A 42 4.70 -11.04 1.86
C PRO A 42 6.22 -11.32 1.96
N TYR A 43 7.02 -10.28 2.22
CA TYR A 43 8.47 -10.39 2.37
C TYR A 43 8.81 -10.80 3.81
N ILE A 44 10.02 -11.34 4.02
CA ILE A 44 10.51 -11.66 5.37
C ILE A 44 11.13 -10.44 6.08
N ASN A 45 11.49 -9.40 5.32
CA ASN A 45 11.98 -8.14 5.86
C ASN A 45 10.96 -7.57 6.85
N VAL A 46 11.44 -7.11 8.01
CA VAL A 46 10.60 -6.53 9.05
C VAL A 46 10.04 -5.17 8.61
N ASP A 47 10.84 -4.41 7.86
CA ASP A 47 10.55 -3.09 7.32
C ASP A 47 11.28 -2.91 5.97
N ALA A 48 11.02 -1.79 5.29
CA ALA A 48 11.63 -1.48 4.00
C ALA A 48 13.04 -0.87 4.12
N GLY A 49 13.46 -0.42 5.31
CA GLY A 49 14.71 0.34 5.51
C GLY A 49 15.98 -0.43 5.18
N THR A 50 15.92 -1.76 5.18
CA THR A 50 17.05 -2.64 4.81
C THR A 50 17.12 -2.99 3.33
N MET A 51 16.15 -2.60 2.52
CA MET A 51 16.08 -2.94 1.10
C MET A 51 16.95 -2.01 0.24
N ASN A 52 17.55 -2.54 -0.83
CA ASN A 52 18.28 -1.70 -1.78
C ASN A 52 17.30 -0.87 -2.64
N PRO A 53 17.30 0.47 -2.54
CA PRO A 53 16.29 1.29 -3.21
C PRO A 53 16.39 1.27 -4.73
N PHE A 54 17.57 1.02 -5.29
CA PHE A 54 17.76 0.92 -6.74
C PHE A 54 17.16 -0.37 -7.33
N GLN A 55 16.84 -1.36 -6.49
CA GLN A 55 16.25 -2.63 -6.91
C GLN A 55 14.79 -2.77 -6.49
N HIS A 56 14.42 -2.21 -5.34
CA HIS A 56 13.10 -2.40 -4.73
C HIS A 56 12.21 -1.14 -4.76
N GLY A 57 12.74 0.01 -5.19
CA GLY A 57 12.04 1.28 -5.16
C GLY A 57 12.34 2.08 -3.89
N GLU A 58 11.73 3.27 -3.78
CA GLU A 58 11.93 4.13 -2.62
C GLU A 58 11.39 3.51 -1.32
N VAL A 59 11.98 3.92 -0.20
CA VAL A 59 11.43 3.66 1.13
C VAL A 59 10.57 4.87 1.51
N PHE A 60 9.28 4.64 1.70
CA PHE A 60 8.36 5.69 2.16
C PHE A 60 8.44 5.82 3.67
N VAL A 61 8.42 7.06 4.20
CA VAL A 61 8.47 7.32 5.64
C VAL A 61 7.20 8.02 6.07
N THR A 62 6.45 7.41 6.97
CA THR A 62 5.21 7.98 7.53
C THR A 62 5.49 9.06 8.58
N ASP A 63 4.48 9.86 8.92
CA ASP A 63 4.61 10.95 9.91
C ASP A 63 5.07 10.47 11.30
N ASP A 64 4.84 9.21 11.65
CA ASP A 64 5.29 8.57 12.89
C ASP A 64 6.68 7.92 12.79
N GLY A 65 7.33 8.04 11.62
CA GLY A 65 8.71 7.61 11.38
C GLY A 65 8.88 6.15 10.95
N ALA A 66 7.80 5.45 10.57
CA ALA A 66 7.93 4.08 10.06
C ALA A 66 8.49 4.07 8.63
N GLU A 67 9.45 3.18 8.36
CA GLU A 67 10.04 2.94 7.05
C GLU A 67 9.26 1.84 6.31
N THR A 68 8.47 2.21 5.31
CA THR A 68 7.48 1.35 4.66
C THR A 68 7.71 1.18 3.17
N ASP A 69 6.98 0.25 2.57
CA ASP A 69 6.89 0.11 1.11
C ASP A 69 6.30 1.38 0.45
N LEU A 70 6.70 1.61 -0.81
CA LEU A 70 6.31 2.78 -1.59
C LEU A 70 4.81 2.88 -1.90
N ASP A 71 4.03 1.78 -1.80
CA ASP A 71 2.58 1.81 -2.02
C ASP A 71 1.82 2.66 -0.96
N LEU A 72 2.46 3.06 0.14
CA LEU A 72 1.87 3.98 1.13
C LEU A 72 2.02 5.47 0.78
N GLY A 73 2.85 5.82 -0.22
CA GLY A 73 2.95 7.18 -0.76
C GLY A 73 1.75 7.56 -1.63
#